data_AF-A0A416JVU7-F1
#
_entry.id   AF-A0A416JVU7-F1
#
_cell.length_a   1.000
_cell.length_b   1.000
_cell.length_c   1.000
_cell.angle_alpha   90.00
_cell.angle_beta   90.00
_cell.angle_gamma   90.00
#
_symmetry.space_group_name_H-M   'P 1'
#
loop_
_entity.id
_entity.type
_entity.pdbx_description
1 polymer ?
#
loop_
_entity_poly.entity_id
_entity_poly.type
_entity_poly.pdbx_seq_one_letter_code
_entity_poly.pdbx_strand_id
1 'polypeptide(L)' 'MENQQERINKFMSLMTEASQATGITYAVEQGQALVVFDLVKNEPVELEIVVGTEAVRENGQTSFTTFDRSNVE' A
#
# COMPACT_ATOMS: atom_id res chain seq x y z
N MET A 1 14.94 -11.10 16.22
CA MET A 1 14.02 -10.10 15.63
C MET A 1 14.75 -9.52 14.44
N GLU A 2 14.18 -9.62 13.23
CA GLU A 2 14.76 -8.98 12.04
C GLU A 2 14.99 -7.49 12.32
N ASN A 3 16.10 -6.94 11.84
CA ASN A 3 16.34 -5.51 12.00
C ASN A 3 15.36 -4.72 11.11
N GLN A 4 15.13 -3.45 11.42
CA GLN A 4 14.16 -2.64 10.67
C GLN A 4 14.48 -2.57 9.17
N GLN A 5 15.77 -2.54 8.81
CA GLN A 5 16.22 -2.46 7.43
C GLN A 5 15.89 -3.73 6.65
N GLU A 6 16.04 -4.91 7.25
CA GLU A 6 15.68 -6.19 6.62
C GLU A 6 14.18 -6.25 6.29
N ARG A 7 13.32 -5.80 7.21
CA ARG A 7 11.88 -5.73 6.98
C ARG A 7 11.51 -4.73 5.88
N ILE A 8 12.18 -3.57 5.85
CA ILE A 8 12.01 -2.57 4.79
C ILE A 8 12.42 -3.18 3.44
N ASN A 9 13.60 -3.81 3.35
CA ASN A 9 14.08 -4.42 2.12
C ASN A 9 13.12 -5.50 1.61
N LYS A 10 12.59 -6.34 2.51
CA LYS A 10 11.60 -7.36 2.14
C LYS A 10 10.30 -6.74 1.65
N PHE A 11 9.78 -5.71 2.32
CA PHE A 11 8.62 -4.97 1.87
C PHE A 11 8.82 -4.37 0.46
N MET A 12 9.97 -3.72 0.22
CA MET A 12 10.29 -3.15 -1.09
C MET A 12 10.38 -4.20 -2.20
N SER A 13 10.92 -5.39 -1.90
CA SER A 13 10.93 -6.52 -2.85
C SER A 13 9.51 -6.96 -3.22
N LEU A 14 8.64 -7.16 -2.22
CA LEU A 14 7.25 -7.55 -2.45
C LEU A 14 6.49 -6.51 -3.27
N MET A 15 6.72 -5.23 -3.01
CA MET A 15 6.09 -4.16 -3.78
C MET A 15 6.61 -4.11 -5.23
N THR A 16 7.89 -4.42 -5.45
CA THR A 16 8.47 -4.52 -6.81
C THR A 16 7.83 -5.67 -7.58
N GLU A 17 7.69 -6.84 -6.95
CA GLU A 17 7.00 -8.01 -7.52
C GLU A 17 5.54 -7.68 -7.86
N ALA A 18 4.81 -7.03 -6.94
CA ALA A 18 3.44 -6.59 -7.17
C ALA A 18 3.35 -5.60 -8.35
N SER A 19 4.30 -4.67 -8.46
CA SER A 19 4.33 -3.69 -9.55
C SER A 19 4.56 -4.35 -10.90
N GLN A 20 5.47 -5.33 -10.97
CA GLN A 20 5.72 -6.11 -12.19
C GLN A 20 4.50 -6.95 -12.61
N ALA A 21 3.79 -7.53 -11.64
CA ALA A 21 2.64 -8.40 -11.91
C ALA A 21 1.39 -7.61 -12.34
N THR A 22 1.20 -6.40 -11.84
CA THR A 22 -0.05 -5.64 -12.03
C THR A 22 0.08 -4.41 -12.92
N GLY A 23 1.31 -3.91 -13.13
CA GLY A 23 1.54 -2.60 -13.73
C GLY A 23 1.22 -1.43 -12.79
N ILE A 24 0.87 -1.68 -11.53
CA ILE A 24 0.53 -0.66 -10.54
C ILE A 24 1.69 -0.46 -9.57
N THR A 25 2.18 0.77 -9.42
CA THR A 25 3.26 1.12 -8.48
C THR A 25 2.80 2.20 -7.50
N TYR A 26 3.58 2.42 -6.45
CA TYR A 26 3.56 3.66 -5.69
C TYR A 26 4.58 4.63 -6.30
N ALA A 27 4.21 5.89 -6.40
CA ALA A 27 5.09 6.98 -6.81
C ALA A 27 5.19 8.00 -5.67
N VAL A 28 6.41 8.48 -5.43
CA VAL A 28 6.71 9.52 -4.44
C VAL A 28 7.52 10.58 -5.14
N GLU A 29 6.91 11.75 -5.36
CA GLU A 29 7.66 12.96 -5.66
C GLU A 29 7.97 13.71 -4.36
N GLN A 30 9.13 14.36 -4.31
CA GLN A 30 9.52 15.12 -3.13
C GLN A 30 8.49 16.23 -2.84
N GLY A 31 7.93 16.22 -1.62
CA GLY A 31 6.91 17.19 -1.20
C GLY A 31 5.48 16.81 -1.57
N GLN A 32 5.25 15.65 -2.18
CA GLN A 32 3.92 15.13 -2.48
C GLN A 32 3.54 13.95 -1.57
N ALA A 33 2.23 13.73 -1.44
CA ALA A 33 1.71 12.52 -0.84
C ALA A 33 2.12 11.30 -1.68
N LEU A 34 2.23 10.14 -1.05
CA LEU A 34 2.41 8.88 -1.76
C LEU A 34 1.15 8.61 -2.58
N VAL A 35 1.31 8.47 -3.89
CA VAL A 35 0.22 8.16 -4.82
C VAL A 35 0.40 6.77 -5.40
N VAL A 36 -0.70 6.09 -5.71
CA VAL A 36 -0.68 4.88 -6.53
C VAL A 36 -0.77 5.30 -8.00
N PHE A 37 -0.03 4.63 -8.87
CA PHE A 37 0.16 5.02 -10.26
C PHE A 37 0.07 3.80 -11.18
N ASP A 38 -0.71 3.93 -12.25
CA ASP A 38 -0.85 2.90 -13.28
C ASP A 38 0.19 3.14 -14.38
N LEU A 39 1.18 2.24 -14.49
CA LEU A 39 2.25 2.33 -15.48
C LEU A 39 1.78 2.01 -16.90
N VAL A 40 0.68 1.27 -17.05
CA VAL A 40 0.13 0.90 -18.36
C VAL A 40 -0.60 2.10 -18.97
N LYS A 41 -1.35 2.84 -18.14
CA LYS A 41 -2.10 4.04 -18.55
C LYS A 41 -1.32 5.35 -18.37
N ASN A 42 -0.26 5.31 -17.57
CA ASN A 42 0.56 6.46 -17.20
C ASN A 42 -0.24 7.58 -16.48
N GLU A 43 -1.06 7.19 -15.50
CA GLU A 43 -1.90 8.10 -14.72
C GLU A 43 -1.94 7.74 -13.22
N PRO A 44 -2.16 8.71 -12.32
CA PRO A 44 -2.44 8.42 -10.92
C PRO A 44 -3.75 7.64 -10.78
N VAL A 45 -3.74 6.64 -9.89
CA VAL A 45 -4.93 5.88 -9.53
C VAL A 45 -5.56 6.53 -8.30
N GLU A 46 -6.76 7.07 -8.47
CA GLU A 46 -7.60 7.42 -7.34
C GLU A 46 -8.12 6.13 -6.72
N LEU A 47 -7.54 5.75 -5.57
CA LEU A 47 -8.03 4.63 -4.79
C LEU A 47 -9.19 5.12 -3.94
N GLU A 48 -10.42 4.92 -4.42
CA GLU A 48 -11.57 4.90 -3.53
C GLU A 48 -11.44 3.68 -2.62
N ILE A 49 -11.07 3.90 -1.34
CA ILE A 49 -10.93 2.81 -0.37
C ILE A 49 -12.32 2.38 0.10
N VAL A 50 -13.05 1.69 -0.77
CA VAL A 50 -14.23 0.91 -0.39
C VAL A 50 -13.80 -0.37 0.32
N VAL A 51 -12.70 -1.00 -0.10
CA VAL A 51 -12.08 -2.15 0.58
C VAL A 51 -10.68 -1.75 1.02
N GLY A 52 -10.42 -1.78 2.32
CA GLY A 52 -9.15 -1.33 2.87
C GLY A 52 -8.65 -2.23 4.00
N THR A 53 -7.39 -2.07 4.36
CA THR A 53 -6.83 -2.70 5.57
C THR A 53 -6.48 -1.59 6.55
N GLU A 54 -7.16 -1.58 7.69
CA GLU A 54 -6.83 -0.70 8.80
C GLU A 54 -5.77 -1.38 9.67
N ALA A 55 -4.66 -0.68 9.92
CA ALA A 55 -3.62 -1.14 10.82
C ALA A 55 -3.72 -0.34 12.12
N VAL A 56 -4.26 -0.96 13.18
CA VAL A 56 -4.37 -0.33 14.51
C VAL A 56 -3.24 -0.82 15.39
N ARG A 57 -2.61 0.08 16.15
CA ARG A 57 -1.61 -0.27 17.15
C ARG A 57 -2.12 0.05 18.55
N GLU A 58 -2.44 -0.99 19.31
CA GLU A 58 -2.88 -0.88 20.71
C GLU A 58 -2.00 -1.74 21.60
N ASN A 59 -1.55 -1.17 22.73
CA ASN A 59 -0.70 -1.85 23.71
C ASN A 59 0.54 -2.55 23.12
N GLY A 60 1.11 -1.98 22.05
CA GLY A 60 2.29 -2.52 21.38
C GLY A 60 2.01 -3.63 20.36
N GLN A 61 0.76 -4.10 20.26
CA GLN A 61 0.32 -5.09 19.29
C GLN A 61 -0.30 -4.39 18.08
N THR A 62 0.05 -4.85 16.87
CA THR A 62 -0.54 -4.34 15.63
C THR A 62 -1.58 -5.34 15.14
N SER A 63 -2.83 -4.88 14.97
CA SER A 63 -3.90 -5.63 14.33
C SER A 63 -4.13 -5.08 12.93
N PHE A 64 -4.41 -5.98 11.99
CA PHE A 64 -4.80 -5.63 10.63
C PHE A 64 -6.25 -6.07 10.46
N THR A 65 -7.15 -5.13 10.22
CA THR A 65 -8.56 -5.42 9.93
C THR A 65 -8.84 -5.04 8.49
N THR A 66 -9.16 -6.03 7.66
CA THR A 66 -9.70 -5.76 6.33
C THR A 66 -11.16 -5.35 6.49
N PHE A 67 -11.52 -4.18 5.96
CA PHE A 67 -12.89 -3.71 5.88
C PHE A 67 -13.35 -3.67 4.42
N ASP A 68 -14.63 -3.89 4.20
CA ASP A 68 -15.31 -3.74 2.93
C ASP A 68 -16.57 -2.90 3.15
N ARG A 69 -16.58 -1.70 2.55
CA ARG A 69 -17.65 -0.71 2.55
C ARG A 69 -18.29 -0.55 1.17
N SER A 70 -18.03 -1.47 0.23
CA SER A 70 -18.68 -1.47 -1.08
C SER A 70 -20.22 -1.54 -1.01
N ASN A 71 -20.76 -1.97 0.14
CA ASN A 71 -22.20 -2.07 0.41
C ASN A 71 -22.76 -0.95 1.31
N VAL A 72 -21.96 0.07 1.64
CA VAL A 72 -22.40 1.19 2.48
C VAL A 72 -22.58 2.41 1.57
N GLU A 73 -23.82 2.69 1.16
CA GLU A 73 -24.23 3.93 0.48
C GLU A 73 -24.16 5.16 1.41
#